data_AF-A0A2V9NFV2-F1
#
_entry.id   AF-A0A2V9NFV2-F1
#
_cell.length_a   1.000
_cell.length_b   1.000
_cell.length_c   1.000
_cell.angle_alpha   90.00
_cell.angle_beta   90.00
_cell.angle_gamma   90.00
#
_symmetry.space_group_name_H-M   'P 1'
#
loop_
_entity.id
_entity.type
_entity.pdbx_description
1 polymer ?
#
loop_
_entity_poly.entity_id
_entity_poly.type
_entity_poly.pdbx_seq_one_letter_code
_entity_poly.pdbx_strand_id
1 'polypeptide(L)'
;MAHTNRVRVVLGGLLAGVVINVVEFVTNGVVLKADWGQAMQALGKPAVPSGSAIAIYNVWGFLVGIAAVWIYAAIGTRYGAGPSTAARAGVVTWGLAVLLANVANYPLGLFPTRLLVITAVVALFEIIIAAVLGAWLYKEDEASAVRRAAA
;
A
#
# COMPACT_ATOMS: atom_id res chain seq x y z
N MET A 1 26.16 10.67 -2.38
CA MET A 1 24.88 9.92 -2.47
C MET A 1 24.11 10.22 -1.20
N ALA A 2 22.92 10.83 -1.29
CA ALA A 2 22.13 11.15 -0.09
C ALA A 2 21.80 9.84 0.66
N HIS A 3 22.13 9.79 1.95
CA HIS A 3 21.98 8.58 2.75
C HIS A 3 20.50 8.41 3.10
N THR A 4 19.79 7.48 2.47
CA THR A 4 18.38 7.19 2.81
C THR A 4 18.26 6.85 4.29
N ASN A 5 17.48 7.63 5.04
CA ASN A 5 17.20 7.34 6.44
C ASN A 5 16.28 6.11 6.55
N ARG A 6 16.88 4.93 6.74
CA ARG A 6 16.18 3.64 6.80
C ARG A 6 15.14 3.57 7.93
N VAL A 7 15.46 4.12 9.10
CA VAL A 7 14.54 4.14 10.25
C VAL A 7 13.27 4.91 9.88
N ARG A 8 13.42 6.05 9.20
CA ARG A 8 12.28 6.90 8.84
C ARG A 8 11.47 6.35 7.69
N VAL A 9 12.11 5.63 6.76
CA VAL A 9 11.39 4.83 5.76
C VAL A 9 10.49 3.81 6.44
N VAL A 10 10.99 3.12 7.47
CA VAL A 10 10.18 2.16 8.24
C VAL A 10 9.06 2.86 8.98
N LEU A 11 9.32 3.94 9.72
CA LEU A 11 8.28 4.64 10.49
C LEU A 11 7.17 5.24 9.60
N GLY A 12 7.56 5.97 8.55
CA GLY A 12 6.62 6.48 7.55
C GLY A 12 5.87 5.36 6.84
N GLY A 13 6.58 4.27 6.54
CA GLY A 13 6.02 3.07 5.92
C GLY A 13 5.00 2.34 6.79
N LEU A 14 5.23 2.29 8.10
CA LEU A 14 4.27 1.72 9.07
C LEU A 14 3.00 2.58 9.14
N LEU A 15 3.12 3.91 9.16
CA LEU A 15 1.96 4.80 9.06
C LEU A 15 1.17 4.56 7.76
N ALA A 16 1.86 4.49 6.63
CA ALA A 16 1.24 4.15 5.34
C ALA A 16 0.55 2.77 5.39
N GLY A 17 1.19 1.78 6.00
CA GLY A 17 0.64 0.44 6.18
C GLY A 17 -0.61 0.40 7.06
N VAL A 18 -0.71 1.23 8.10
CA VAL A 18 -1.93 1.36 8.91
C VAL A 18 -3.08 1.89 8.05
N VAL A 19 -2.84 2.94 7.26
CA VAL A 19 -3.84 3.50 6.35
C VAL A 19 -4.34 2.43 5.38
N ILE A 20 -3.40 1.69 4.78
CA ILE A 20 -3.71 0.59 3.86
C ILE A 20 -4.59 -0.46 4.52
N ASN A 21 -4.14 -1.00 5.66
CA ASN A 21 -4.87 -2.06 6.36
C ASN A 21 -6.27 -1.64 6.82
N VAL A 22 -6.47 -0.36 7.18
CA VAL A 22 -7.80 0.16 7.53
C VAL A 22 -8.72 0.19 6.31
N VAL A 23 -8.24 0.68 5.17
CA VAL A 23 -9.06 0.75 3.95
C VAL A 23 -9.33 -0.65 3.39
N GLU A 24 -8.35 -1.55 3.42
CA GLU A 24 -8.50 -2.96 3.08
C GLU A 24 -9.53 -3.66 3.97
N PHE A 25 -9.49 -3.42 5.28
CA PHE A 25 -10.50 -3.96 6.20
C PHE A 25 -11.91 -3.47 5.85
N VAL A 26 -12.07 -2.16 5.62
CA VAL A 26 -13.39 -1.60 5.26
C VAL A 26 -13.85 -2.14 3.91
N THR A 27 -12.99 -2.12 2.90
CA THR A 27 -13.33 -2.49 1.53
C THR A 27 -13.58 -3.98 1.40
N ASN A 28 -12.66 -4.82 1.87
CA ASN A 28 -12.72 -6.27 1.64
C ASN A 28 -13.33 -7.02 2.83
N GLY A 29 -13.07 -6.58 4.05
CA GLY A 29 -13.60 -7.18 5.27
C GLY A 29 -15.06 -6.81 5.58
N VAL A 30 -15.55 -5.67 5.07
CA VAL A 30 -16.92 -5.19 5.33
C VAL A 30 -17.73 -5.07 4.03
N VAL A 31 -17.32 -4.21 3.09
CA VAL A 31 -18.13 -3.85 1.91
C VAL A 31 -18.24 -5.01 0.91
N LEU A 32 -17.12 -5.63 0.57
CA LEU A 32 -17.04 -6.71 -0.43
C LEU A 32 -16.99 -8.11 0.20
N LYS A 33 -17.24 -8.21 1.51
CA LYS A 33 -17.14 -9.48 2.24
C LYS A 33 -17.99 -10.59 1.62
N ALA A 34 -19.24 -10.26 1.26
CA ALA A 34 -20.16 -11.21 0.65
C ALA A 34 -19.69 -11.65 -0.75
N ASP A 35 -19.25 -10.69 -1.58
CA ASP A 35 -18.76 -10.94 -2.93
C ASP A 35 -17.51 -11.86 -2.91
N TRP A 36 -16.56 -11.59 -2.01
CA TRP A 36 -15.39 -12.47 -1.80
C TRP A 36 -15.78 -13.85 -1.29
N GLY A 37 -16.73 -13.93 -0.35
CA GLY A 37 -17.21 -15.20 0.18
C GLY A 37 -17.84 -16.07 -0.90
N GLN A 38 -18.68 -15.49 -1.76
CA GLN A 38 -19.28 -16.20 -2.89
C GLN A 38 -18.22 -16.65 -3.92
N ALA A 39 -17.27 -15.76 -4.25
CA ALA A 39 -16.19 -16.11 -5.16
C ALA A 39 -15.33 -17.27 -4.64
N MET A 40 -15.00 -17.27 -3.34
CA MET A 40 -14.24 -18.36 -2.73
C MET A 40 -15.03 -19.67 -2.66
N GLN A 41 -16.34 -19.61 -2.37
CA GLN A 41 -17.21 -20.79 -2.40
C GLN A 41 -17.30 -21.41 -3.79
N ALA A 42 -17.36 -20.59 -4.86
CA ALA A 42 -17.35 -21.08 -6.24
C ALA A 42 -16.06 -21.85 -6.59
N LEU A 43 -14.97 -21.57 -5.88
CA LEU A 43 -13.69 -22.28 -5.98
C LEU A 43 -13.58 -23.47 -5.00
N GLY A 44 -14.66 -23.83 -4.30
CA GLY A 44 -14.65 -24.89 -3.29
C GLY A 44 -13.83 -24.56 -2.04
N LYS A 45 -13.60 -23.27 -1.77
CA LYS A 45 -12.83 -22.78 -0.61
C LYS A 45 -13.75 -22.22 0.47
N PRO A 46 -13.27 -22.12 1.73
CA PRO A 46 -14.01 -21.44 2.80
C PRO A 46 -14.34 -20.00 2.43
N ALA A 47 -15.58 -19.58 2.72
CA ALA A 47 -16.06 -18.22 2.43
C ALA A 47 -15.40 -17.15 3.31
N VAL A 48 -14.98 -17.53 4.51
CA VAL A 48 -14.34 -16.64 5.47
C VAL A 48 -12.86 -17.00 5.55
N PRO A 49 -11.94 -16.04 5.35
CA PRO A 49 -10.51 -16.28 5.54
C PRO A 49 -10.20 -16.72 6.97
N SER A 50 -9.17 -17.57 7.13
CA SER A 50 -8.66 -17.91 8.45
C SER A 50 -8.00 -16.69 9.11
N GLY A 51 -7.88 -16.71 10.45
CA GLY A 51 -7.12 -15.68 11.18
C GLY A 51 -5.66 -15.55 10.71
N SER A 52 -5.05 -16.65 10.29
CA SER A 52 -3.70 -16.64 9.70
C SER A 52 -3.64 -15.96 8.33
N ALA A 53 -4.66 -16.16 7.47
CA ALA A 53 -4.75 -15.45 6.20
C ALA A 53 -4.91 -13.94 6.41
N ILE A 54 -5.76 -13.54 7.36
CA ILE A 54 -5.95 -12.13 7.74
C ILE A 54 -4.62 -11.52 8.23
N ALA A 55 -3.85 -12.23 9.06
CA ALA A 55 -2.55 -11.76 9.51
C ALA A 55 -1.57 -11.56 8.35
N ILE A 56 -1.55 -12.47 7.36
CA ILE A 56 -0.71 -12.35 6.16
C ILE A 56 -1.11 -11.12 5.34
N TYR A 57 -2.41 -10.85 5.14
CA TYR A 57 -2.87 -9.65 4.43
C TYR A 57 -2.45 -8.37 5.15
N ASN A 58 -2.53 -8.34 6.48
CA ASN A 58 -2.09 -7.19 7.26
C ASN A 58 -0.57 -6.94 7.13
N VAL A 59 0.23 -8.00 7.18
CA VAL A 59 1.67 -7.93 6.95
C VAL A 59 1.97 -7.43 5.53
N TRP A 60 1.25 -7.93 4.54
CA TRP A 60 1.36 -7.44 3.16
C TRP A 60 1.06 -5.94 3.06
N GLY A 61 0.00 -5.44 3.70
CA GLY A 61 -0.32 -4.01 3.71
C GLY A 61 0.80 -3.14 4.31
N PHE A 62 1.46 -3.61 5.38
CA PHE A 62 2.65 -2.94 5.91
C PHE A 62 3.84 -2.95 4.94
N LEU A 63 4.09 -4.08 4.28
CA LEU A 63 5.17 -4.18 3.28
C LEU A 63 4.93 -3.24 2.10
N VAL A 64 3.68 -3.11 1.64
CA VAL A 64 3.28 -2.16 0.59
C VAL A 64 3.50 -0.71 1.06
N GLY A 65 3.10 -0.38 2.28
CA GLY A 65 3.33 0.95 2.86
C GLY A 65 4.81 1.31 2.95
N ILE A 66 5.65 0.39 3.44
CA ILE A 66 7.11 0.56 3.51
C ILE A 66 7.70 0.71 2.11
N ALA A 67 7.28 -0.11 1.15
CA ALA A 67 7.74 -0.02 -0.23
C ALA A 67 7.39 1.34 -0.85
N ALA A 68 6.18 1.87 -0.62
CA ALA A 68 5.78 3.19 -1.11
C ALA A 68 6.66 4.32 -0.57
N VAL A 69 6.94 4.33 0.73
CA VAL A 69 7.80 5.36 1.35
C VAL A 69 9.25 5.19 0.93
N TRP A 70 9.72 3.96 0.76
CA TRP A 70 11.06 3.67 0.25
C TRP A 70 11.25 4.16 -1.19
N ILE A 71 10.27 3.88 -2.08
CA ILE A 71 10.29 4.37 -3.46
C ILE A 71 10.27 5.89 -3.47
N TYR A 72 9.41 6.52 -2.64
CA TYR A 72 9.38 7.97 -2.49
C TYR A 72 10.76 8.55 -2.12
N ALA A 73 11.42 7.97 -1.12
CA ALA A 73 12.77 8.39 -0.71
C ALA A 73 13.81 8.21 -1.84
N ALA A 74 13.73 7.09 -2.57
CA ALA A 74 14.65 6.79 -3.66
C ALA A 74 14.52 7.77 -4.84
N ILE A 75 13.28 8.09 -5.24
CA ILE A 75 13.01 8.98 -6.38
C ILE A 75 13.11 10.47 -6.00
N GLY A 76 13.08 10.79 -4.71
CA GLY A 76 13.13 12.16 -4.19
C GLY A 76 14.37 12.95 -4.62
N THR A 77 15.50 12.28 -4.85
CA THR A 77 16.74 12.90 -5.35
C THR A 77 16.60 13.51 -6.75
N ARG A 78 15.69 12.98 -7.57
CA ARG A 78 15.46 13.42 -8.96
C ARG A 78 14.25 14.32 -9.11
N TYR A 79 13.18 14.03 -8.38
CA TYR A 79 11.89 14.71 -8.52
C TYR A 79 11.63 15.77 -7.44
N GLY A 80 12.55 15.92 -6.49
CA GLY A 80 12.37 16.78 -5.34
C GLY A 80 11.40 16.19 -4.31
N ALA A 81 11.48 16.74 -3.10
CA ALA A 81 10.68 16.31 -1.97
C ALA A 81 9.30 16.99 -2.03
N GLY A 82 8.25 16.29 -2.47
CA GLY A 82 6.89 16.87 -2.56
C GLY A 82 5.75 15.84 -2.46
N PRO A 83 4.50 16.27 -2.20
CA PRO A 83 3.32 15.39 -2.29
C PRO A 83 3.13 14.79 -3.68
N SER A 84 3.48 15.52 -4.75
CA SER A 84 3.47 15.00 -6.13
C SER A 84 4.43 13.82 -6.30
N THR A 85 5.63 13.89 -5.72
CA THR A 85 6.61 12.79 -5.71
C THR A 85 6.09 11.60 -4.92
N ALA A 86 5.41 11.82 -3.79
CA ALA A 86 4.79 10.75 -3.00
C ALA A 86 3.65 10.08 -3.76
N ALA A 87 2.82 10.83 -4.48
CA ALA A 87 1.77 10.28 -5.33
C ALA A 87 2.35 9.41 -6.46
N ARG A 88 3.44 9.85 -7.10
CA ARG A 88 4.15 9.04 -8.10
C ARG A 88 4.68 7.73 -7.51
N ALA A 89 5.26 7.78 -6.31
CA ALA A 89 5.69 6.59 -5.60
C ALA A 89 4.51 5.66 -5.30
N GLY A 90 3.38 6.20 -4.84
CA GLY A 90 2.14 5.44 -4.63
C GLY A 90 1.62 4.75 -5.90
N VAL A 91 1.60 5.45 -7.03
CA VAL A 91 1.20 4.86 -8.34
C VAL A 91 2.12 3.71 -8.75
N VAL A 92 3.44 3.88 -8.59
CA VAL A 92 4.41 2.82 -8.89
C VAL A 92 4.19 1.62 -7.98
N THR A 93 4.05 1.84 -6.67
CA THR A 93 3.78 0.77 -5.70
C THR A 93 2.48 0.04 -6.02
N TRP A 94 1.40 0.76 -6.31
CA TRP A 94 0.14 0.18 -6.72
C TRP A 94 0.29 -0.67 -7.98
N GLY A 95 1.02 -0.16 -8.98
CA GLY A 95 1.31 -0.88 -10.21
C GLY A 95 1.96 -2.24 -9.93
N LEU A 96 2.99 -2.24 -9.09
CA LEU A 96 3.77 -3.43 -8.76
C LEU A 96 3.03 -4.41 -7.84
N ALA A 97 2.31 -3.90 -6.84
CA ALA A 97 1.70 -4.73 -5.79
C ALA A 97 0.30 -5.23 -6.16
N VAL A 98 -0.46 -4.47 -6.96
CA VAL A 98 -1.89 -4.73 -7.20
C VAL A 98 -2.17 -4.92 -8.68
N LEU A 99 -1.81 -3.95 -9.54
CA LEU A 99 -2.19 -4.00 -10.95
C LEU A 99 -1.60 -5.23 -11.65
N LEU A 100 -0.29 -5.47 -11.51
CA LEU A 100 0.36 -6.61 -12.14
C LEU A 100 -0.19 -7.95 -11.64
N ALA A 101 -0.47 -8.05 -10.33
CA ALA A 101 -1.07 -9.25 -9.75
C ALA A 101 -2.49 -9.49 -10.33
N ASN A 102 -3.31 -8.46 -10.46
CA ASN A 102 -4.66 -8.59 -11.03
C ASN A 102 -4.62 -8.92 -12.52
N VAL A 103 -3.70 -8.32 -13.30
CA VAL A 103 -3.51 -8.67 -14.72
C VAL A 103 -3.09 -10.12 -14.88
N ALA A 104 -2.20 -10.63 -14.02
CA ALA A 104 -1.78 -12.02 -14.06
C ALA A 104 -2.91 -13.00 -13.69
N ASN A 105 -3.78 -12.62 -12.75
CA ASN A 105 -4.90 -13.46 -12.32
C ASN A 105 -6.13 -13.39 -13.24
N TYR A 106 -6.31 -12.30 -13.98
CA TYR A 106 -7.44 -12.10 -14.90
C TYR A 106 -7.67 -13.28 -15.88
N PRO A 107 -6.67 -13.77 -16.63
CA PRO A 107 -6.86 -14.88 -17.57
C PRO A 107 -7.17 -16.22 -16.90
N LEU A 108 -6.90 -16.37 -15.59
CA LEU A 108 -7.20 -17.59 -14.86
C LEU A 108 -8.70 -17.74 -14.55
N GLY A 109 -9.48 -16.67 -14.67
CA GLY A 109 -10.94 -16.69 -14.45
C GLY A 109 -11.35 -17.09 -13.03
N LEU A 110 -10.44 -16.99 -12.05
CA LEU A 110 -10.69 -17.45 -10.68
C LEU A 110 -11.69 -16.56 -9.92
N PHE A 111 -11.71 -15.27 -10.25
CA PHE A 111 -12.51 -14.29 -9.54
C PHE A 111 -13.34 -13.45 -10.52
N PRO A 112 -14.53 -12.97 -10.12
CA PRO A 112 -15.33 -12.07 -10.95
C PRO A 112 -14.52 -10.83 -11.33
N THR A 113 -14.49 -10.48 -12.63
CA THR A 113 -13.74 -9.32 -13.13
C THR A 113 -14.13 -8.03 -12.42
N ARG A 114 -15.42 -7.84 -12.13
CA ARG A 114 -15.92 -6.69 -11.36
C ARG A 114 -15.22 -6.56 -10.01
N LEU A 115 -14.98 -7.67 -9.31
CA LEU A 115 -14.36 -7.66 -7.99
C LEU A 115 -12.89 -7.22 -8.09
N LEU A 116 -12.15 -7.75 -9.07
CA LEU A 116 -10.76 -7.35 -9.34
C LEU A 116 -10.63 -5.88 -9.73
N VAL A 117 -11.58 -5.35 -10.51
CA VAL A 117 -11.59 -3.94 -10.93
C VAL A 117 -11.87 -3.02 -9.74
N ILE A 118 -12.87 -3.33 -8.92
CA ILE A 118 -13.22 -2.51 -7.75
C ILE A 118 -12.02 -2.44 -6.79
N THR A 119 -11.44 -3.58 -6.44
CA THR A 119 -10.29 -3.60 -5.51
C THR A 119 -9.06 -2.92 -6.10
N ALA A 120 -8.79 -3.08 -7.39
CA ALA A 120 -7.70 -2.36 -8.06
C ALA A 120 -7.88 -0.83 -7.98
N VAL A 121 -9.08 -0.33 -8.25
CA VAL A 121 -9.37 1.12 -8.24
C VAL A 121 -9.29 1.67 -6.82
N VAL A 122 -9.86 0.99 -5.82
CA VAL A 122 -9.78 1.42 -4.42
C VAL A 122 -8.32 1.46 -3.97
N ALA A 123 -7.56 0.39 -4.22
CA ALA A 123 -6.15 0.30 -3.84
C ALA A 123 -5.29 1.38 -4.50
N LEU A 124 -5.65 1.86 -5.70
CA LEU A 124 -4.92 2.97 -6.35
C LEU A 124 -4.98 4.24 -5.48
N PHE A 125 -6.18 4.65 -5.11
CA PHE A 125 -6.37 5.87 -4.30
C PHE A 125 -5.83 5.70 -2.90
N GLU A 126 -6.07 4.54 -2.29
CA GLU A 126 -5.58 4.18 -0.97
C GLU A 126 -4.05 4.24 -0.88
N ILE A 127 -3.33 3.57 -1.78
CA ILE A 127 -1.87 3.53 -1.76
C ILE A 127 -1.27 4.91 -2.04
N ILE A 128 -1.90 5.73 -2.89
CA ILE A 128 -1.50 7.13 -3.09
C ILE A 128 -1.63 7.94 -1.80
N ILE A 129 -2.78 7.85 -1.12
CA ILE A 129 -3.03 8.58 0.13
C ILE A 129 -2.05 8.11 1.21
N ALA A 130 -1.88 6.80 1.37
CA ALA A 130 -0.94 6.19 2.30
C ALA A 130 0.50 6.64 2.02
N ALA A 131 0.92 6.67 0.76
CA ALA A 131 2.25 7.12 0.36
C ALA A 131 2.47 8.60 0.71
N VAL A 132 1.48 9.47 0.50
CA VAL A 132 1.55 10.90 0.86
C VAL A 132 1.69 11.07 2.38
N LEU A 133 0.89 10.37 3.17
CA LEU A 133 0.94 10.44 4.64
C LEU A 133 2.25 9.87 5.19
N GLY A 134 2.70 8.73 4.67
CA GLY A 134 3.99 8.15 5.05
C GLY A 134 5.17 9.04 4.65
N ALA A 135 5.12 9.67 3.47
CA ALA A 135 6.13 10.62 3.01
C ALA A 135 6.17 11.92 3.84
N TRP A 136 5.02 12.36 4.35
CA TRP A 136 4.93 13.51 5.26
C TRP A 136 5.68 13.23 6.56
N LEU A 137 5.41 12.11 7.23
CA LEU A 137 6.16 11.69 8.43
C LEU A 137 7.65 11.48 8.11
N TYR A 138 7.97 10.88 6.96
CA TYR A 138 9.35 10.78 6.48
C TYR A 138 10.01 12.13 6.17
N LYS A 139 9.29 13.25 6.05
CA LYS A 139 9.94 14.57 5.86
C LYS A 139 10.14 15.34 7.14
N GLU A 140 9.15 15.36 8.04
CA GLU A 140 9.14 16.26 9.20
C GLU A 140 10.34 16.06 10.14
N ASP A 141 10.69 14.83 10.47
CA ASP A 141 11.90 14.59 11.27
C ASP A 141 13.22 14.70 10.49
N GLU A 142 13.24 14.77 9.16
CA GLU A 142 14.48 15.00 8.40
C GLU A 142 14.85 16.45 8.57
N ALA A 143 13.86 17.31 8.31
CA ALA A 143 13.97 18.72 8.56
C ALA A 143 14.33 18.97 10.04
N SER A 144 13.72 18.24 10.98
CA SER A 144 14.03 18.37 12.41
C SER A 144 15.40 17.81 12.79
N ALA A 145 15.88 16.75 12.15
CA ALA A 145 17.23 16.20 12.38
C ALA A 145 18.32 17.13 11.84
N VAL A 146 18.12 17.67 10.63
CA VAL A 146 19.03 18.67 10.03
C VAL A 146 19.10 19.93 10.89
N ARG A 147 17.95 20.43 11.38
CA ARG A 147 17.92 21.58 12.30
C ARG A 147 18.68 21.31 13.62
N ARG A 148 18.51 20.12 14.20
CA ARG A 148 19.23 19.73 15.43
C ARG A 148 20.74 19.59 15.24
N ALA A 149 21.18 19.16 14.05
CA ALA A 149 22.61 19.05 13.74
C ALA A 149 23.28 20.40 13.41
N ALA A 150 22.49 21.43 13.09
CA ALA A 150 22.97 22.76 12.75
C ALA A 150 22.93 23.77 13.93
N ALA A 151 22.45 23.34 15.11
CA ALA A 151 22.37 24.11 16.35
C ALA A 151 23.46 23.65 17.33
#